data_AF-A0A6I4I634-F1
#
_entry.id   AF-A0A6I4I634-F1
#
_cell.length_a   1.000
_cell.length_b   1.000
_cell.length_c   1.000
_cell.angle_alpha   90.00
_cell.angle_beta   90.00
_cell.angle_gamma   90.00
#
_symmetry.space_group_name_H-M   'P 1'
#
loop_
_entity.id
_entity.type
_entity.pdbx_description
1 polymer ?
#
loop_
_entity_poly.entity_id
_entity_poly.type
_entity_poly.pdbx_seq_one_letter_code
_entity_poly.pdbx_strand_id
1 'polypeptide(L)'
;MEQEAFYKDQYDKTLDRKNEINTSLSTPIGILTALLAGLYFASTNFDFSDNKFLSISFIVISVVSICLLGKSIYHLIRAFSDFHNGYDYAYLNDTDVLDAYYQGLVNFYQSQPNSTLAGSIAEAKKEFDAYLLQELIKSAGINQKNNKSKIFQRFQCHQYMIYALIALSLLIIPFGIDFGVNKGKDKVQRVKIDSVIPVNLNIKYKDTVERLNIKTHCNGRSKKTNTSTNSNDKGRRKS
;
A
#
# COMPACT_ATOMS: atom_id res chain seq x y z
N MET A 1 -16.78 45.11 0.61
CA MET A 1 -15.62 44.64 -0.19
C MET A 1 -14.65 43.78 0.63
N GLU A 2 -14.17 44.21 1.80
CA GLU A 2 -13.23 43.39 2.61
C GLU A 2 -13.82 42.03 3.04
N GLN A 3 -15.09 42.02 3.47
CA GLN A 3 -15.77 40.80 3.93
C GLN A 3 -15.98 39.78 2.80
N GLU A 4 -16.41 40.20 1.63
CA GLU A 4 -16.62 39.32 0.48
C GLU A 4 -15.31 38.67 0.02
N ALA A 5 -14.24 39.47 -0.09
CA ALA A 5 -12.91 38.96 -0.42
C ALA A 5 -12.43 37.91 0.59
N PHE A 6 -12.68 38.12 1.89
CA PHE A 6 -12.35 37.16 2.93
C PHE A 6 -13.09 35.83 2.75
N TYR A 7 -14.41 35.85 2.51
CA TYR A 7 -15.18 34.60 2.35
C TYR A 7 -14.89 33.88 1.04
N LYS A 8 -14.60 34.63 -0.04
CA LYS A 8 -14.11 34.06 -1.29
C LYS A 8 -12.78 33.34 -1.07
N ASP A 9 -11.83 33.96 -0.38
CA ASP A 9 -10.55 33.33 -0.02
C ASP A 9 -10.76 32.06 0.83
N GLN A 10 -11.67 32.09 1.81
CA GLN A 10 -12.00 30.89 2.59
C GLN A 10 -12.59 29.78 1.73
N TYR A 11 -13.51 30.11 0.83
CA TYR A 11 -14.10 29.16 -0.12
C TYR A 11 -13.03 28.53 -1.01
N ASP A 12 -12.21 29.35 -1.67
CA ASP A 12 -11.12 28.90 -2.55
C ASP A 12 -10.16 27.97 -1.80
N LYS A 13 -9.73 28.35 -0.58
CA LYS A 13 -8.90 27.49 0.30
C LYS A 13 -9.54 26.16 0.65
N THR A 14 -10.88 26.07 0.76
CA THR A 14 -11.54 24.79 1.01
C THR A 14 -11.49 23.85 -0.20
N LEU A 15 -11.53 24.40 -1.41
CA LEU A 15 -11.38 23.62 -2.64
C LEU A 15 -9.92 23.20 -2.84
N ASP A 16 -8.96 24.08 -2.57
CA ASP A 16 -7.54 23.74 -2.63
C ASP A 16 -7.19 22.59 -1.68
N ARG A 17 -7.70 22.65 -0.44
CA ARG A 17 -7.55 21.56 0.53
C ARG A 17 -8.16 20.25 0.05
N LYS A 18 -9.30 20.28 -0.66
CA LYS A 18 -9.89 19.08 -1.26
C LYS A 18 -8.89 18.44 -2.23
N ASN A 19 -8.30 19.24 -3.10
CA ASN A 19 -7.33 18.78 -4.10
C ASN A 19 -6.04 18.26 -3.46
N GLU A 20 -5.53 18.95 -2.43
CA GLU A 20 -4.37 18.52 -1.66
C GLU A 20 -4.62 17.16 -0.99
N ILE A 21 -5.77 17.02 -0.32
CA ILE A 21 -6.18 15.75 0.31
C ILE A 21 -6.19 14.66 -0.74
N ASN A 22 -6.88 14.84 -1.86
CA ASN A 22 -6.99 13.82 -2.91
C ASN A 22 -5.62 13.43 -3.49
N THR A 23 -4.75 14.41 -3.74
CA THR A 23 -3.40 14.16 -4.29
C THR A 23 -2.52 13.39 -3.31
N SER A 24 -2.65 13.68 -2.01
CA SER A 24 -1.87 13.03 -0.94
C SER A 24 -2.22 11.55 -0.71
N LEU A 25 -3.35 11.06 -1.24
CA LEU A 25 -3.81 9.67 -1.02
C LEU A 25 -3.01 8.62 -1.82
N SER A 26 -2.28 9.04 -2.85
CA SER A 26 -1.42 8.14 -3.65
C SER A 26 -0.29 7.52 -2.82
N THR A 27 0.31 8.29 -1.91
CA THR A 27 1.43 7.85 -1.07
C THR A 27 1.05 6.68 -0.14
N PRO A 28 -0.04 6.75 0.66
CA PRO A 28 -0.53 5.61 1.44
C PRO A 28 -0.75 4.33 0.64
N ILE A 29 -1.26 4.43 -0.59
CA ILE A 29 -1.50 3.26 -1.46
C ILE A 29 -0.19 2.53 -1.77
N GLY A 30 0.86 3.29 -2.14
CA GLY A 30 2.18 2.72 -2.41
C GLY A 30 2.78 2.02 -1.20
N ILE A 31 2.69 2.65 -0.02
CA ILE A 31 3.20 2.08 1.23
C ILE A 31 2.43 0.81 1.61
N LEU A 32 1.10 0.84 1.58
CA LEU A 32 0.27 -0.34 1.88
C LEU A 32 0.55 -1.51 0.95
N THR A 33 0.77 -1.23 -0.33
CA THR A 33 1.14 -2.25 -1.32
C THR A 33 2.49 -2.90 -0.97
N ALA A 34 3.48 -2.10 -0.58
CA ALA A 34 4.79 -2.61 -0.15
C ALA A 34 4.69 -3.45 1.12
N LEU A 35 3.90 -3.01 2.12
CA LEU A 35 3.68 -3.77 3.36
C LEU A 35 2.97 -5.10 3.10
N LEU A 36 1.97 -5.12 2.23
CA LEU A 36 1.28 -6.35 1.81
C LEU A 36 2.22 -7.31 1.08
N ALA A 37 3.05 -6.80 0.17
CA ALA A 37 4.06 -7.61 -0.53
C ALA A 37 5.08 -8.20 0.44
N GLY A 38 5.56 -7.41 1.40
CA GLY A 38 6.49 -7.87 2.44
C GLY A 38 5.88 -8.97 3.32
N LEU A 39 4.63 -8.79 3.74
CA LEU A 39 3.90 -9.82 4.48
C LEU A 39 3.72 -11.09 3.65
N TYR A 40 3.27 -10.97 2.40
CA TYR A 40 3.09 -12.10 1.48
C TYR A 40 4.40 -12.87 1.26
N PHE A 41 5.51 -12.16 1.06
CA PHE A 41 6.83 -12.77 0.93
C PHE A 41 7.23 -13.54 2.19
N ALA A 42 7.07 -12.93 3.37
CA ALA A 42 7.39 -13.60 4.62
C ALA A 42 6.53 -14.84 4.83
N SER A 43 5.21 -14.76 4.58
CA SER A 43 4.28 -15.89 4.75
C SER A 43 4.54 -17.05 3.79
N THR A 44 5.04 -16.79 2.58
CA THR A 44 5.33 -17.83 1.58
C THR A 44 6.68 -18.52 1.79
N ASN A 45 7.62 -17.85 2.46
CA ASN A 45 8.98 -18.37 2.67
C ASN A 45 9.21 -18.92 4.07
N PHE A 46 8.25 -18.79 4.98
CA PHE A 46 8.35 -19.31 6.34
C PHE A 46 8.06 -20.82 6.40
N ASP A 47 8.93 -21.59 7.06
CA ASP A 47 8.75 -23.03 7.27
C ASP A 47 8.04 -23.32 8.59
N PHE A 48 6.84 -23.91 8.51
CA PHE A 48 6.02 -24.24 9.67
C PHE A 48 6.36 -25.58 10.33
N SER A 49 7.30 -26.35 9.77
CA SER A 49 7.57 -27.73 10.21
C SER A 49 8.56 -27.84 11.36
N ASP A 50 9.48 -26.87 11.51
CA ASP A 50 10.64 -26.99 12.38
C ASP A 50 10.33 -26.67 13.86
N ASN A 51 9.73 -25.51 14.14
CA ASN A 51 9.53 -25.02 15.51
C ASN A 51 8.10 -24.51 15.73
N LYS A 52 7.35 -25.22 16.58
CA LYS A 52 5.96 -24.88 16.93
C LYS A 52 5.83 -23.50 17.58
N PHE A 53 6.75 -23.14 18.47
CA PHE A 53 6.70 -21.84 19.16
C PHE A 53 6.93 -20.69 18.17
N LEU A 54 7.93 -20.85 17.30
CA LEU A 54 8.25 -19.88 16.25
C LEU A 54 7.07 -19.72 15.28
N SER A 55 6.47 -20.83 14.87
CA SER A 55 5.29 -20.88 14.00
C SER A 55 4.09 -20.16 14.60
N ILE A 56 3.78 -20.43 15.88
CA ILE A 56 2.68 -19.77 16.59
C ILE A 56 2.94 -18.26 16.68
N SER A 57 4.16 -17.85 17.05
CA SER A 57 4.54 -16.44 17.11
C SER A 57 4.39 -15.74 15.75
N PHE A 58 4.87 -16.37 14.68
CA PHE A 58 4.74 -15.87 13.31
C PHE A 58 3.27 -15.70 12.91
N ILE A 59 2.42 -16.70 13.17
CA ILE A 59 0.99 -16.66 12.84
C ILE A 59 0.30 -15.52 13.60
N VAL A 60 0.53 -15.38 14.92
CA VAL A 60 -0.09 -14.33 15.74
C VAL A 60 0.29 -12.95 15.22
N ILE A 61 1.58 -12.70 14.97
CA ILE A 61 2.05 -11.40 14.46
C ILE A 61 1.52 -11.14 13.04
N SER A 62 1.43 -12.17 12.20
CA SER A 62 0.87 -12.07 10.85
C SER A 62 -0.61 -11.67 10.90
N VAL A 63 -1.42 -12.32 11.74
CA VAL A 63 -2.85 -12.01 11.90
C VAL A 63 -3.04 -10.59 12.43
N VAL A 64 -2.24 -10.16 13.40
CA VAL A 64 -2.27 -8.76 13.90
C VAL A 64 -1.92 -7.78 12.77
N SER A 65 -0.88 -8.07 11.99
CA SER A 65 -0.49 -7.25 10.84
C SER A 65 -1.61 -7.15 9.79
N ILE A 66 -2.25 -8.27 9.45
CA ILE A 66 -3.39 -8.30 8.52
C ILE A 66 -4.55 -7.44 9.03
N CYS A 67 -4.91 -7.57 10.32
CA CYS A 67 -5.97 -6.76 10.92
C CYS A 67 -5.66 -5.27 10.89
N LEU A 68 -4.41 -4.88 11.18
CA LEU A 68 -3.99 -3.47 11.14
C LEU A 68 -3.96 -2.91 9.70
N LEU A 69 -3.46 -3.68 8.74
CA LEU A 69 -3.51 -3.33 7.32
C LEU A 69 -4.95 -3.20 6.83
N GLY A 70 -5.83 -4.14 7.18
CA GLY A 70 -7.25 -4.09 6.86
C GLY A 70 -7.94 -2.84 7.41
N LYS A 71 -7.64 -2.46 8.66
CA LYS A 71 -8.13 -1.19 9.24
C LYS A 71 -7.59 0.02 8.49
N SER A 72 -6.30 0.03 8.15
CA SER A 72 -5.70 1.12 7.38
C SER A 72 -6.36 1.28 6.00
N ILE A 73 -6.54 0.17 5.28
CA ILE A 73 -7.25 0.14 3.99
C ILE A 73 -8.70 0.61 4.12
N TYR A 74 -9.42 0.17 5.16
CA TYR A 74 -10.78 0.63 5.42
C TYR A 74 -10.85 2.16 5.58
N HIS A 75 -9.96 2.74 6.39
CA HIS A 75 -9.91 4.19 6.58
C HIS A 75 -9.47 4.94 5.31
N LEU A 76 -8.58 4.35 4.51
CA LEU A 76 -8.19 4.90 3.21
C LEU A 76 -9.37 4.93 2.23
N ILE A 77 -10.09 3.82 2.09
CA ILE A 77 -11.29 3.74 1.25
C ILE A 77 -12.32 4.74 1.74
N ARG A 78 -12.53 4.86 3.06
CA ARG A 78 -13.47 5.83 3.64
C ARG A 78 -13.05 7.29 3.40
N ALA A 79 -11.76 7.59 3.39
CA ALA A 79 -11.26 8.91 3.02
C ALA A 79 -11.50 9.22 1.53
N PHE A 80 -11.48 8.20 0.67
CA PHE A 80 -11.71 8.30 -0.78
C PHE A 80 -13.19 8.40 -1.13
N SER A 81 -14.01 7.55 -0.50
CA SER A 81 -15.42 7.35 -0.79
C SER A 81 -16.18 7.26 0.52
N ASP A 82 -17.10 8.18 0.77
CA ASP A 82 -18.10 7.99 1.82
C ASP A 82 -19.07 6.92 1.30
N PHE A 83 -18.80 5.66 1.62
CA PHE A 83 -19.37 4.40 1.09
C PHE A 83 -20.92 4.29 1.14
N HIS A 84 -21.62 5.32 1.59
CA HIS A 84 -23.08 5.38 1.64
C HIS A 84 -23.73 6.70 1.20
N ASN A 85 -23.00 7.83 1.09
CA ASN A 85 -23.62 9.11 0.65
C ASN A 85 -22.66 10.11 -0.03
N GLY A 86 -21.38 9.77 -0.25
CA GLY A 86 -20.40 10.66 -0.86
C GLY A 86 -20.08 11.92 -0.04
N TYR A 87 -18.90 12.50 -0.27
CA TYR A 87 -18.63 13.85 0.21
C TYR A 87 -19.20 14.83 -0.81
N ASP A 88 -20.36 15.38 -0.52
CA ASP A 88 -20.99 16.37 -1.38
C ASP A 88 -20.36 17.75 -1.15
N TYR A 89 -19.47 18.15 -2.06
CA TYR A 89 -18.85 19.46 -2.03
C TYR A 89 -19.80 20.47 -2.66
N ALA A 90 -20.06 21.54 -1.93
CA ALA A 90 -20.88 22.63 -2.43
C ALA A 90 -20.04 23.52 -3.35
N TYR A 91 -20.59 23.75 -4.54
CA TYR A 91 -20.05 24.63 -5.56
C TYR A 91 -20.96 25.85 -5.72
N LEU A 92 -20.37 26.98 -6.07
CA LEU A 92 -21.17 28.09 -6.56
C LEU A 92 -21.86 27.68 -7.86
N ASN A 93 -23.03 28.25 -8.10
CA ASN A 93 -23.73 28.08 -9.36
C ASN A 93 -22.85 28.56 -10.53
N ASP A 94 -23.09 27.97 -11.69
CA ASP A 94 -22.42 28.35 -12.93
C ASP A 94 -22.67 29.83 -13.26
N THR A 95 -21.70 30.42 -13.97
CA THR A 95 -21.68 31.87 -14.24
C THR A 95 -22.88 32.35 -15.03
N ASP A 96 -23.45 31.51 -15.90
CA ASP A 96 -24.65 31.80 -16.68
C ASP A 96 -25.91 31.87 -15.79
N VAL A 97 -26.04 30.96 -14.82
CA VAL A 97 -27.13 30.97 -13.84
C VAL A 97 -27.05 32.21 -12.94
N LEU A 98 -25.84 32.56 -12.49
CA LEU A 98 -25.61 33.76 -11.69
C LEU A 98 -25.92 35.05 -12.47
N ASP A 99 -25.50 35.13 -13.73
CA ASP A 99 -25.82 36.27 -14.59
C ASP A 99 -27.34 36.36 -14.84
N ALA A 100 -28.00 35.25 -15.18
CA ALA A 100 -29.45 35.22 -15.36
C ALA A 100 -30.21 35.68 -14.10
N TYR A 101 -29.74 35.27 -12.92
CA TYR A 101 -30.30 35.74 -11.65
C TYR A 101 -30.10 37.25 -11.47
N TYR A 102 -28.90 37.77 -11.74
CA TYR A 102 -28.62 39.20 -11.66
C TYR A 102 -29.48 40.02 -12.64
N GLN A 103 -29.58 39.60 -13.91
CA GLN A 103 -30.45 40.26 -14.88
C GLN A 103 -31.92 40.21 -14.45
N GLY A 104 -32.35 39.09 -13.87
CA GLY A 104 -33.68 38.95 -13.27
C GLY A 104 -33.96 39.98 -12.17
N LEU A 105 -32.99 40.19 -11.26
CA LEU A 105 -33.08 41.23 -10.21
C LEU A 105 -33.15 42.64 -10.80
N VAL A 106 -32.32 42.95 -11.80
CA VAL A 106 -32.35 44.25 -12.48
C VAL A 106 -33.73 44.51 -13.08
N ASN A 107 -34.29 43.54 -13.80
CA ASN A 107 -35.63 43.64 -14.40
C ASN A 107 -36.72 43.80 -13.32
N PHE A 108 -36.64 43.05 -12.23
CA PHE A 108 -37.58 43.16 -11.11
C PHE A 108 -37.59 44.57 -10.51
N TYR A 109 -36.42 45.14 -10.19
CA TYR A 109 -36.32 46.47 -9.61
C TYR A 109 -36.64 47.60 -10.58
N GLN A 110 -36.47 47.42 -11.89
CA GLN A 110 -36.92 48.38 -12.91
C GLN A 110 -38.44 48.41 -13.06
N SER A 111 -39.13 47.30 -12.78
CA SER A 111 -40.59 47.23 -12.85
C SER A 111 -41.31 47.94 -11.68
N GLN A 112 -40.56 48.38 -10.66
CA GLN A 112 -41.13 49.02 -9.47
C GLN A 112 -41.53 50.49 -9.74
N PRO A 113 -42.66 50.97 -9.16
CA PRO A 113 -43.09 52.36 -9.32
C PRO A 113 -42.03 53.35 -8.81
N ASN A 114 -41.78 54.42 -9.58
CA ASN A 114 -40.80 55.48 -9.26
C ASN A 114 -39.34 55.02 -9.20
N SER A 115 -39.00 53.84 -9.73
CA SER A 115 -37.62 53.40 -9.83
C SER A 115 -36.89 54.13 -10.98
N THR A 116 -35.65 54.53 -10.72
CA THR A 116 -34.74 55.02 -11.77
C THR A 116 -33.83 53.87 -12.19
N LEU A 117 -33.40 53.83 -13.46
CA LEU A 117 -32.50 52.78 -13.96
C LEU A 117 -31.25 52.62 -13.06
N ALA A 118 -30.62 53.73 -12.67
CA ALA A 118 -29.45 53.70 -11.80
C ALA A 118 -29.77 53.16 -10.39
N GLY A 119 -30.93 53.53 -9.83
CA GLY A 119 -31.38 53.00 -8.54
C GLY A 119 -31.68 51.51 -8.58
N SER A 120 -32.34 51.04 -9.65
CA SER A 120 -32.65 49.62 -9.83
C SER A 120 -31.40 48.76 -9.96
N ILE A 121 -30.38 49.23 -10.71
CA ILE A 121 -29.09 48.54 -10.82
C ILE A 121 -28.37 48.48 -9.47
N ALA A 122 -28.41 49.57 -8.68
CA ALA A 122 -27.76 49.62 -7.37
C ALA A 122 -28.40 48.65 -6.37
N GLU A 123 -29.73 48.60 -6.28
CA GLU A 123 -30.42 47.65 -5.39
C GLU A 123 -30.27 46.21 -5.87
N ALA A 124 -30.38 45.94 -7.17
CA ALA A 124 -30.14 44.62 -7.74
C ALA A 124 -28.72 44.11 -7.43
N LYS A 125 -27.70 44.99 -7.57
CA LYS A 125 -26.32 44.65 -7.22
C LYS A 125 -26.18 44.33 -5.73
N LYS A 126 -26.76 45.14 -4.87
CA LYS A 126 -26.70 44.95 -3.42
C LYS A 126 -27.34 43.63 -2.98
N GLU A 127 -28.50 43.28 -3.54
CA GLU A 127 -29.16 41.99 -3.25
C GLU A 127 -28.35 40.81 -3.81
N PHE A 128 -27.83 40.94 -5.04
CA PHE A 128 -26.97 39.93 -5.64
C PHE A 128 -25.69 39.68 -4.83
N ASP A 129 -25.00 40.74 -4.41
CA ASP A 129 -23.80 40.65 -3.58
C ASP A 129 -24.11 39.94 -2.25
N ALA A 130 -25.26 40.25 -1.63
CA ALA A 130 -25.70 39.61 -0.39
C ALA A 130 -26.00 38.12 -0.58
N TYR A 131 -26.67 37.75 -1.68
CA TYR A 131 -26.92 36.36 -2.07
C TYR A 131 -25.60 35.60 -2.28
N LEU A 132 -24.67 36.17 -3.05
CA LEU A 132 -23.39 35.55 -3.34
C LEU A 132 -22.56 35.33 -2.07
N LEU A 133 -22.53 36.32 -1.17
CA LEU A 133 -21.89 36.22 0.13
C LEU A 133 -22.47 35.06 0.96
N GLN A 134 -23.80 34.91 0.98
CA GLN A 134 -24.45 33.83 1.70
C GLN A 134 -24.11 32.45 1.11
N GLU A 135 -24.09 32.32 -0.21
CA GLU A 135 -23.76 31.06 -0.87
C GLU A 135 -22.28 30.69 -0.68
N LEU A 136 -21.38 31.67 -0.67
CA LEU A 136 -19.96 31.48 -0.31
C LEU A 136 -19.82 30.94 1.12
N ILE A 137 -20.47 31.57 2.10
CA ILE A 137 -20.43 31.15 3.51
C ILE A 137 -20.95 29.72 3.67
N LYS A 138 -22.11 29.44 3.08
CA LYS A 138 -22.75 28.12 3.14
C LYS A 138 -21.86 27.05 2.49
N SER A 139 -21.34 27.32 1.30
CA SER A 139 -20.52 26.37 0.55
C SER A 139 -19.19 26.10 1.25
N ALA A 140 -18.50 27.15 1.71
CA ALA A 140 -17.27 27.01 2.49
C ALA A 140 -17.50 26.19 3.77
N GLY A 141 -18.62 26.42 4.47
CA GLY A 141 -18.98 25.66 5.67
C GLY A 141 -19.20 24.16 5.41
N ILE A 142 -19.90 23.80 4.33
CA ILE A 142 -20.08 22.40 3.90
C ILE A 142 -18.72 21.77 3.55
N ASN A 143 -17.94 22.46 2.70
CA ASN A 143 -16.65 21.98 2.22
C ASN A 143 -15.64 21.79 3.38
N GLN A 144 -15.64 22.68 4.37
CA GLN A 144 -14.80 22.58 5.55
C GLN A 144 -15.15 21.36 6.41
N LYS A 145 -16.44 21.06 6.61
CA LYS A 145 -16.89 19.85 7.33
C LYS A 145 -16.41 18.58 6.62
N ASN A 146 -16.57 18.53 5.30
CA ASN A 146 -16.12 17.41 4.48
C ASN A 146 -14.60 17.22 4.57
N ASN A 147 -13.84 18.30 4.40
CA ASN A 147 -12.38 18.28 4.52
C ASN A 147 -11.93 17.80 5.91
N LYS A 148 -12.57 18.26 6.99
CA LYS A 148 -12.25 17.82 8.36
C LYS A 148 -12.46 16.31 8.52
N SER A 149 -13.58 15.78 8.02
CA SER A 149 -13.87 14.35 8.06
C SER A 149 -12.84 13.54 7.27
N LYS A 150 -12.53 13.96 6.03
CA LYS A 150 -11.50 13.30 5.20
C LYS A 150 -10.12 13.31 5.86
N ILE A 151 -9.70 14.45 6.40
CA ILE A 151 -8.40 14.58 7.11
C ILE A 151 -8.35 13.62 8.30
N PHE A 152 -9.45 13.48 9.04
CA PHE A 152 -9.53 12.57 10.17
C PHE A 152 -9.40 11.09 9.73
N GLN A 153 -10.11 10.68 8.67
CA GLN A 153 -9.97 9.32 8.12
C GLN A 153 -8.54 9.07 7.61
N ARG A 154 -7.93 10.05 6.93
CA ARG A 154 -6.54 9.99 6.49
C ARG A 154 -5.57 9.82 7.66
N PHE A 155 -5.79 10.57 8.75
CA PHE A 155 -4.98 10.44 9.96
C PHE A 155 -5.08 9.03 10.56
N GLN A 156 -6.29 8.48 10.67
CA GLN A 156 -6.49 7.11 11.16
C GLN A 156 -5.82 6.07 10.24
N CYS A 157 -5.93 6.24 8.92
CA CYS A 157 -5.21 5.41 7.94
C CYS A 157 -3.70 5.39 8.23
N HIS A 158 -3.07 6.55 8.39
CA HIS A 158 -1.64 6.65 8.72
C HIS A 158 -1.30 6.02 10.06
N GLN A 159 -2.13 6.23 11.08
CA GLN A 159 -1.92 5.66 12.41
C GLN A 159 -1.88 4.12 12.36
N TYR A 160 -2.87 3.49 11.72
CA TYR A 160 -2.89 2.03 11.57
C TYR A 160 -1.78 1.51 10.65
N MET A 161 -1.38 2.28 9.63
CA MET A 161 -0.25 1.94 8.77
C MET A 161 1.06 1.91 9.55
N ILE A 162 1.30 2.88 10.45
CA ILE A 162 2.47 2.89 11.35
C ILE A 162 2.42 1.68 12.29
N TYR A 163 1.27 1.36 12.87
CA TYR A 163 1.13 0.17 13.71
C TYR A 163 1.39 -1.13 12.92
N ALA A 164 0.92 -1.22 11.68
CA ALA A 164 1.19 -2.36 10.80
C ALA A 164 2.70 -2.47 10.49
N LEU A 165 3.38 -1.36 10.24
CA LEU A 165 4.83 -1.33 10.02
C LEU A 165 5.59 -1.85 11.26
N ILE A 166 5.19 -1.44 12.46
CA ILE A 166 5.79 -1.93 13.71
C ILE A 166 5.55 -3.44 13.87
N ALA A 167 4.31 -3.90 13.63
CA ALA A 167 3.98 -5.33 13.70
C ALA A 167 4.79 -6.17 12.70
N LEU A 168 4.94 -5.70 11.46
CA LEU A 168 5.77 -6.35 10.44
C LEU A 168 7.26 -6.31 10.79
N SER A 169 7.74 -5.24 11.43
CA SER A 169 9.13 -5.19 11.90
C SER A 169 9.39 -6.25 12.98
N LEU A 170 8.42 -6.50 13.87
CA LEU A 170 8.51 -7.59 14.85
C LEU A 170 8.46 -8.98 14.20
N LEU A 171 7.77 -9.12 13.06
CA LEU A 171 7.70 -10.35 12.29
C LEU A 171 9.05 -10.78 11.70
N ILE A 172 9.99 -9.84 11.54
CA ILE A 172 11.37 -10.12 11.07
C ILE A 172 12.09 -11.07 12.04
N ILE A 173 11.78 -11.05 13.33
CA ILE A 173 12.47 -11.89 14.32
C ILE A 173 12.18 -13.38 14.10
N PRO A 174 10.92 -13.86 14.18
CA PRO A 174 10.63 -15.27 13.91
C PRO A 174 10.99 -15.66 12.48
N PHE A 175 10.72 -14.78 11.50
CA PHE A 175 11.08 -15.04 10.10
C PHE A 175 12.59 -15.17 9.89
N GLY A 176 13.40 -14.29 10.47
CA GLY A 176 14.85 -14.29 10.33
C GLY A 176 15.51 -15.49 10.99
N ILE A 177 15.00 -15.92 12.15
CA ILE A 177 15.44 -17.15 12.81
C ILE A 177 15.12 -18.37 11.93
N ASP A 178 13.88 -18.48 11.44
CA ASP A 178 13.46 -19.57 10.56
C ASP A 178 14.32 -19.62 9.29
N PHE A 179 14.40 -18.48 8.60
CA PHE A 179 15.12 -18.35 7.34
C PHE A 179 16.62 -18.62 7.51
N GLY A 180 17.24 -18.17 8.61
CA GLY A 180 18.64 -18.45 8.91
C GLY A 180 18.91 -19.93 9.18
N VAL A 181 17.99 -20.63 9.83
CA VAL A 181 18.11 -22.07 10.14
C VAL A 181 17.80 -22.95 8.92
N ASN A 182 16.84 -22.54 8.09
CA ASN A 182 16.29 -23.39 7.04
C ASN A 182 16.87 -23.14 5.65
N LYS A 183 17.30 -21.92 5.33
CA LYS A 183 17.80 -21.61 3.98
C LYS A 183 19.23 -22.12 3.71
N GLY A 184 19.91 -22.67 4.71
CA GLY A 184 21.18 -23.40 4.55
C GLY A 184 21.01 -24.90 4.28
N LYS A 185 19.78 -25.44 4.38
CA LYS A 185 19.47 -26.85 4.11
C LYS A 185 18.98 -27.01 2.66
N ASP A 186 19.69 -26.39 1.71
CA ASP A 186 19.35 -26.48 0.29
C ASP A 186 19.00 -27.93 -0.05
N LYS A 187 17.80 -28.09 -0.62
CA LYS A 187 17.30 -29.38 -1.11
C LYS A 187 18.33 -29.87 -2.11
N VAL A 188 19.25 -30.73 -1.68
CA VAL A 188 20.20 -31.41 -2.55
C VAL A 188 19.35 -32.08 -3.62
N GLN A 189 19.33 -31.51 -4.82
CA GLN A 189 18.59 -32.08 -5.93
C GLN A 189 19.22 -33.44 -6.19
N ARG A 190 18.57 -34.52 -5.74
CA ARG A 190 18.97 -35.86 -6.11
C ARG A 190 18.60 -36.05 -7.56
N VAL A 191 19.53 -35.68 -8.44
CA VAL A 191 19.44 -35.98 -9.87
C VAL A 191 19.63 -37.48 -10.01
N LYS A 192 18.52 -38.20 -10.20
CA LYS A 192 18.53 -39.61 -10.58
C LYS A 192 18.57 -39.66 -12.10
N ILE A 193 19.71 -40.06 -12.66
CA ILE A 193 19.87 -40.29 -14.09
C ILE A 193 19.25 -41.66 -14.40
N ASP A 194 17.99 -41.67 -14.84
CA ASP A 194 17.25 -42.91 -15.19
C ASP A 194 17.41 -43.32 -16.66
N SER A 195 18.30 -42.68 -17.42
CA SER A 195 18.60 -43.09 -18.79
C SER A 195 20.09 -43.30 -19.01
N VAL A 196 20.48 -44.56 -19.16
CA VAL A 196 21.71 -44.91 -19.88
C VAL A 196 21.39 -44.63 -21.34
N ILE A 197 21.65 -43.41 -21.82
CA ILE A 197 21.61 -43.16 -23.26
C ILE A 197 22.79 -43.95 -23.84
N PRO A 198 22.57 -45.00 -24.65
CA PRO A 198 23.67 -45.69 -25.29
C PRO A 198 24.31 -44.72 -26.29
N VAL A 199 25.45 -44.16 -25.93
CA VAL A 199 26.26 -43.39 -26.87
C VAL A 199 26.89 -44.38 -27.84
N ASN A 200 26.31 -44.53 -29.02
CA ASN A 200 26.95 -45.24 -30.13
C ASN A 200 28.12 -44.39 -30.63
N LEU A 201 29.30 -44.60 -30.05
CA LEU A 201 30.55 -44.04 -30.54
C LEU A 201 30.91 -44.75 -31.85
N ASN A 202 30.58 -44.13 -32.99
CA ASN A 202 31.06 -44.58 -34.29
C ASN A 202 32.50 -44.08 -34.49
N ILE A 203 33.44 -44.79 -33.87
CA ILE A 203 34.86 -44.50 -34.03
C ILE A 203 35.28 -45.00 -35.41
N LYS A 204 35.34 -44.08 -36.40
CA LYS A 204 36.02 -44.36 -37.67
C LYS A 204 37.51 -44.49 -37.40
N TYR A 205 37.98 -45.71 -37.15
CA TYR A 205 39.39 -46.03 -37.24
C TYR A 205 39.80 -45.94 -38.71
N LYS A 206 40.68 -45.00 -39.02
CA LYS A 206 41.41 -44.97 -40.28
C LYS A 206 42.56 -45.97 -40.12
N ASP A 207 42.38 -47.15 -40.70
CA ASP A 207 43.38 -48.21 -40.90
C ASP A 207 44.56 -48.24 -39.92
N THR A 208 44.40 -49.03 -38.86
CA THR A 208 45.52 -49.81 -38.33
C THR A 208 44.97 -51.09 -37.71
N VAL A 209 45.43 -52.22 -38.27
CA VAL A 209 45.18 -53.56 -37.75
C VAL A 209 45.98 -53.70 -36.47
N GLU A 210 45.33 -53.53 -35.32
CA GLU A 210 45.89 -53.98 -34.05
C GLU A 210 44.79 -54.59 -33.19
N ARG A 211 44.86 -55.92 -33.00
CA ARG A 211 43.99 -56.65 -32.09
C ARG A 211 44.34 -56.26 -30.65
N LEU A 212 43.63 -55.27 -30.11
CA LEU A 212 43.64 -55.00 -28.67
C LEU A 212 42.79 -56.03 -27.95
N ASN A 213 43.48 -57.03 -27.38
CA ASN A 213 42.91 -58.03 -26.50
C ASN A 213 42.69 -57.39 -25.11
N ILE A 214 41.50 -56.82 -24.90
CA ILE A 214 41.14 -56.22 -23.61
C ILE A 214 40.90 -57.35 -22.61
N LYS A 215 41.93 -57.67 -21.82
CA LYS A 215 41.77 -58.45 -20.59
C LYS A 215 41.01 -57.62 -19.57
N THR A 216 39.78 -58.02 -19.28
CA THR A 216 38.98 -57.52 -18.15
C THR A 216 39.68 -57.92 -16.85
N HIS A 217 40.44 -57.01 -16.26
CA HIS A 217 41.02 -57.19 -14.93
C HIS A 217 40.02 -56.69 -13.88
N CYS A 218 39.17 -57.59 -13.40
CA CYS A 218 38.53 -57.43 -12.11
C CYS A 218 39.58 -57.72 -11.01
N ASN A 219 39.92 -56.75 -10.15
CA ASN A 219 40.20 -56.99 -8.73
C ASN A 219 40.55 -55.74 -7.92
N GLY A 220 40.12 -55.76 -6.65
CA GLY A 220 40.56 -54.90 -5.53
C GLY A 220 39.45 -53.95 -5.06
N ARG A 221 38.64 -54.22 -4.04
CA ARG A 221 38.86 -54.68 -2.63
C ARG A 221 39.74 -53.73 -1.80
N SER A 222 39.17 -53.33 -0.64
CA SER A 222 39.75 -52.60 0.50
C SER A 222 39.63 -51.06 0.39
N LYS A 223 39.22 -50.29 1.40
CA LYS A 223 39.42 -50.46 2.84
C LYS A 223 38.45 -49.55 3.61
N LYS A 224 37.83 -50.09 4.68
CA LYS A 224 37.16 -49.30 5.73
C LYS A 224 38.22 -48.56 6.54
N THR A 225 37.99 -47.29 6.84
CA THR A 225 38.64 -46.60 7.96
C THR A 225 37.60 -45.81 8.73
N ASN A 226 37.30 -46.31 9.93
CA ASN A 226 36.62 -45.59 10.99
C ASN A 226 37.60 -44.56 11.56
N THR A 227 37.15 -43.34 11.79
CA THR A 227 37.84 -42.41 12.69
C THR A 227 36.82 -41.83 13.63
N SER A 228 36.73 -42.44 14.81
CA SER A 228 36.16 -41.83 16.00
C SER A 228 37.24 -40.97 16.64
N THR A 229 36.99 -39.68 16.82
CA THR A 229 37.73 -38.87 17.78
C THR A 229 36.75 -38.33 18.81
N ASN A 230 36.86 -38.95 19.97
CA ASN A 230 36.25 -38.61 21.23
C ASN A 230 37.19 -37.62 21.93
N SER A 231 36.75 -36.41 22.26
CA SER A 231 37.43 -35.56 23.23
C SER A 231 36.41 -34.94 24.17
N ASN A 232 36.24 -35.64 25.30
CA ASN A 232 35.85 -35.03 26.57
C ASN A 232 36.78 -33.85 26.85
N ASP A 233 36.23 -32.66 27.09
CA ASP A 233 36.86 -31.70 27.97
C ASP A 233 35.85 -31.26 29.03
N LYS A 234 36.26 -31.44 30.29
CA LYS A 234 35.51 -31.22 31.52
C LYS A 234 36.28 -30.18 32.32
N GLY A 235 35.62 -29.09 32.66
CA GLY A 235 36.02 -28.18 33.74
C GLY A 235 35.77 -26.72 33.39
N ARG A 236 35.44 -25.79 34.30
CA ARG A 236 35.35 -25.81 35.76
C ARG A 236 34.87 -24.41 36.22
N ARG A 237 34.17 -24.35 37.37
CA ARG A 237 33.85 -23.18 38.27
C ARG A 237 32.78 -22.19 37.76
N LYS A 238 31.68 -21.88 38.46
CA LYS A 238 31.44 -21.43 39.86
C LYS A 238 32.22 -20.17 40.26
N SER A 239 31.57 -19.02 40.14
CA SER A 239 31.22 -18.09 41.23
C SER A 239 30.02 -17.26 40.80
#